data_AF-A0A227J5C0-F1
#
_entry.id   AF-A0A227J5C0-F1
#
_cell.length_a   1.000
_cell.length_b   1.000
_cell.length_c   1.000
_cell.angle_alpha   90.00
_cell.angle_beta   90.00
_cell.angle_gamma   90.00
#
_symmetry.space_group_name_H-M   'P 1'
#
loop_
_entity.id
_entity.type
_entity.pdbx_description
1 polymer ?
#
loop_
_entity_poly.entity_id
_entity_poly.type
_entity_poly.pdbx_seq_one_letter_code
_entity_poly.pdbx_strand_id
1 'polypeptide(L)'
;EVYKHFPNAMTIAEESTAFPGVSAPTFMGGLGFGFKWNMGWMHDSLSYVKEDPVHRKYHHNTITFPLVYAHSENYVLSLSHDEVVYGKGSIHNKMPGDEWQQTANLRAYYGYMYGQPG
;
A
#
# COMPACT_ATOMS: atom_id res chain seq x y z
N GLU A 1 -16.99 20.74 1.09
CA GLU A 1 -18.28 20.46 1.75
C GLU A 1 -18.27 19.39 2.84
N VAL A 2 -17.71 18.17 2.65
CA VAL A 2 -17.79 17.10 3.69
C VAL A 2 -17.20 17.53 5.03
N TYR A 3 -15.92 17.93 5.06
CA TYR A 3 -15.24 18.37 6.30
C TYR A 3 -15.86 19.59 6.97
N LYS A 4 -16.65 20.39 6.25
CA LYS A 4 -17.36 21.55 6.79
C LYS A 4 -18.52 21.12 7.70
N HIS A 5 -19.22 20.05 7.32
CA HIS A 5 -20.38 19.53 8.06
C HIS A 5 -19.98 18.41 9.02
N PHE A 6 -18.93 17.66 8.69
CA PHE A 6 -18.44 16.51 9.45
C PHE A 6 -16.91 16.59 9.59
N PRO A 7 -16.38 17.38 10.55
CA PRO A 7 -14.95 17.63 10.68
C PRO A 7 -14.09 16.39 10.92
N ASN A 8 -14.68 15.34 11.51
CA ASN A 8 -13.99 14.09 11.85
C ASN A 8 -14.25 12.96 10.84
N ALA A 9 -14.93 13.25 9.72
CA ALA A 9 -15.12 12.24 8.68
C ALA A 9 -13.79 11.87 8.03
N MET A 10 -13.65 10.63 7.57
CA MET A 10 -12.52 10.23 6.73
C MET A 10 -12.97 10.17 5.28
N THR A 11 -12.28 10.90 4.40
CA THR A 11 -12.42 10.72 2.96
C THR A 11 -11.14 10.11 2.42
N ILE A 12 -11.27 8.99 1.71
CA ILE A 12 -10.14 8.21 1.18
C ILE A 12 -10.36 8.05 -0.32
N ALA A 13 -9.34 8.38 -1.11
CA ALA A 13 -9.35 8.17 -2.55
C ALA A 13 -8.49 6.96 -2.93
N GLU A 14 -8.94 6.20 -3.91
CA GLU A 14 -8.08 5.36 -4.74
C GLU A 14 -7.85 6.11 -6.05
N GLU A 15 -6.59 6.46 -6.31
CA GLU A 15 -6.20 7.26 -7.47
C GLU A 15 -4.88 6.67 -8.00
N SER A 16 -4.96 6.15 -9.23
CA SER A 16 -3.94 5.28 -9.82
C SER A 16 -3.05 5.96 -10.89
N THR A 17 -3.19 7.28 -11.09
CA THR A 17 -2.49 8.08 -12.13
C THR A 17 -1.59 9.17 -11.56
N ALA A 18 -0.80 8.87 -10.52
CA ALA A 18 0.23 9.77 -9.95
C ALA A 18 -0.21 11.25 -9.80
N PHE A 19 -1.51 11.50 -9.63
CA PHE A 19 -2.05 12.84 -9.65
C PHE A 19 -1.60 13.54 -8.35
N PRO A 20 -1.00 14.74 -8.43
CA PRO A 20 -0.48 15.42 -7.26
C PRO A 20 -1.60 16.09 -6.45
N GLY A 21 -1.47 16.09 -5.12
CA GLY A 21 -2.34 16.83 -4.22
C GLY A 21 -3.72 16.20 -4.03
N VAL A 22 -3.84 14.88 -4.15
CA VAL A 22 -5.13 14.18 -3.95
C VAL A 22 -5.60 14.37 -2.51
N SER A 23 -4.70 14.20 -1.55
CA SER A 23 -4.97 14.34 -0.11
C SER A 23 -4.63 15.73 0.44
N ALA A 24 -4.45 16.72 -0.45
CA ALA A 24 -4.20 18.10 -0.08
C ALA A 24 -5.49 18.94 -0.02
N PRO A 25 -5.56 19.98 0.83
CA PRO A 25 -6.69 20.89 0.90
C PRO A 25 -7.02 21.58 -0.42
N THR A 26 -8.33 21.77 -0.67
CA THR A 26 -8.82 22.38 -1.91
C THR A 26 -8.39 23.84 -2.10
N PHE A 27 -8.20 24.58 -1.01
CA PHE A 27 -7.71 25.97 -1.07
C PHE A 27 -6.23 26.08 -1.48
N MET A 28 -5.48 24.97 -1.48
CA MET A 28 -4.11 24.89 -2.03
C MET A 28 -4.06 24.21 -3.40
N GLY A 29 -5.21 23.98 -4.04
CA GLY A 29 -5.29 23.31 -5.35
C GLY A 29 -5.35 21.78 -5.30
N GLY A 30 -5.50 21.17 -4.12
CA GLY A 30 -5.70 19.73 -3.98
C GLY A 30 -7.15 19.27 -4.22
N LEU A 31 -7.36 17.96 -4.29
CA LEU A 31 -8.70 17.38 -4.47
C LEU A 31 -9.54 17.36 -3.17
N GLY A 32 -8.90 17.57 -2.00
CA GLY A 32 -9.58 17.67 -0.72
C GLY A 32 -9.94 16.32 -0.08
N PHE A 33 -9.31 15.21 -0.50
CA PHE A 33 -9.38 13.97 0.26
C PHE A 33 -8.53 14.06 1.54
N GLY A 34 -8.87 13.29 2.55
CA GLY A 34 -8.05 13.18 3.76
C GLY A 34 -6.88 12.22 3.55
N PHE A 35 -7.11 11.16 2.78
CA PHE A 35 -6.15 10.09 2.52
C PHE A 35 -6.20 9.59 1.06
N LYS A 36 -5.12 8.93 0.65
CA LYS A 36 -4.98 8.25 -0.65
C LYS A 36 -4.46 6.84 -0.45
N TRP A 37 -5.02 5.84 -1.13
CA TRP A 37 -4.43 4.50 -1.16
C TRP A 37 -3.06 4.51 -1.83
N ASN A 38 -2.06 3.91 -1.18
CA ASN A 38 -0.73 3.79 -1.75
C ASN A 38 -0.64 2.58 -2.70
N MET A 39 -1.14 2.75 -3.92
CA MET A 39 -1.15 1.69 -4.95
C MET A 39 0.26 1.29 -5.38
N GLY A 40 1.22 2.24 -5.38
CA GLY A 40 2.63 1.96 -5.68
C GLY A 40 3.24 1.03 -4.63
N TRP A 41 3.09 1.37 -3.35
CA TRP A 41 3.51 0.49 -2.25
C TRP A 41 2.87 -0.90 -2.34
N MET A 42 1.56 -0.98 -2.58
CA MET A 42 0.85 -2.25 -2.67
C MET A 42 1.45 -3.13 -3.77
N HIS A 43 1.67 -2.57 -4.96
CA HIS A 43 2.24 -3.31 -6.10
C HIS A 43 3.68 -3.76 -5.84
N ASP A 44 4.53 -2.85 -5.36
CA ASP A 44 5.95 -3.09 -5.14
C ASP A 44 6.17 -4.13 -4.03
N SER A 45 5.45 -3.97 -2.92
CA SER A 45 5.59 -4.85 -1.76
C SER A 45 4.99 -6.23 -2.01
N LEU A 46 3.86 -6.36 -2.70
CA LEU A 46 3.32 -7.66 -3.12
C LEU A 46 4.26 -8.37 -4.10
N SER A 47 4.90 -7.64 -5.00
CA SER A 47 5.88 -8.22 -5.92
C SER A 47 7.12 -8.71 -5.17
N TYR A 48 7.59 -7.95 -4.17
CA TYR A 48 8.72 -8.34 -3.34
C TYR A 48 8.49 -9.63 -2.54
N VAL A 49 7.32 -9.75 -1.88
CA VAL A 49 7.04 -10.91 -1.01
C VAL A 49 6.76 -12.19 -1.78
N LYS A 50 6.30 -12.10 -3.04
CA LYS A 50 6.14 -13.23 -3.95
C LYS A 50 7.46 -13.85 -4.41
N GLU A 51 8.51 -13.04 -4.45
CA GLU A 51 9.81 -13.48 -4.91
C GLU A 51 10.45 -14.49 -3.95
N ASP A 52 11.12 -15.50 -4.49
CA ASP A 52 11.86 -16.48 -3.69
C ASP A 52 12.87 -15.74 -2.79
N PRO A 53 12.96 -16.09 -1.48
CA PRO A 53 13.87 -15.41 -0.56
C PRO A 53 15.30 -15.24 -1.08
N VAL A 54 15.82 -16.18 -1.88
CA VAL A 54 17.19 -16.11 -2.44
C VAL A 54 17.36 -15.01 -3.50
N HIS A 55 16.28 -14.61 -4.17
CA HIS A 55 16.29 -13.59 -5.22
C HIS A 55 15.90 -12.20 -4.71
N ARG A 56 15.24 -12.09 -3.55
CA ARG A 56 14.83 -10.81 -2.95
C ARG A 56 15.95 -9.78 -2.83
N LYS A 57 17.21 -10.22 -2.71
CA LYS A 57 18.38 -9.33 -2.68
C LYS A 57 18.54 -8.50 -3.95
N TYR A 58 18.04 -8.97 -5.09
CA TYR A 58 18.09 -8.25 -6.37
C TYR A 58 16.95 -7.24 -6.52
N HIS A 59 15.94 -7.30 -5.66
CA HIS A 59 14.73 -6.47 -5.71
C HIS A 59 14.55 -5.64 -4.44
N HIS A 60 15.60 -5.45 -3.63
CA HIS A 60 15.49 -4.76 -2.34
C HIS A 60 15.10 -3.28 -2.47
N ASN A 61 15.25 -2.71 -3.66
CA ASN A 61 14.71 -1.39 -3.97
C ASN A 61 13.18 -1.35 -3.95
N THR A 62 12.45 -2.42 -4.28
CA THR A 62 10.98 -2.38 -4.35
C THR A 62 10.34 -2.24 -2.96
N ILE A 63 10.95 -2.82 -1.91
CA ILE A 63 10.43 -2.66 -0.54
C ILE A 63 10.85 -1.33 0.11
N THR A 64 11.87 -0.65 -0.41
CA THR A 64 12.41 0.60 0.15
C THR A 64 11.98 1.85 -0.61
N PHE A 65 11.72 1.75 -1.91
CA PHE A 65 11.34 2.87 -2.77
C PHE A 65 10.06 3.61 -2.32
N PRO A 66 9.01 2.94 -1.80
CA PRO A 66 7.83 3.64 -1.29
C PRO A 66 8.14 4.68 -0.21
N LEU A 67 9.23 4.52 0.55
CA LEU A 67 9.65 5.49 1.56
C LEU A 67 10.12 6.82 0.96
N VAL A 68 10.57 6.83 -0.30
CA VAL A 68 11.04 8.05 -0.98
C VAL A 68 9.89 9.07 -1.14
N TYR A 69 8.67 8.58 -1.33
CA TYR A 69 7.48 9.41 -1.51
C TYR A 69 6.44 9.24 -0.40
N ALA A 70 6.72 8.49 0.67
CA ALA A 70 5.74 8.19 1.73
C ALA A 70 5.12 9.42 2.42
N HIS A 71 5.72 10.60 2.26
CA HIS A 71 5.24 11.86 2.83
C HIS A 71 4.71 12.86 1.80
N SER A 72 4.59 12.48 0.52
CA SER A 72 4.03 13.36 -0.51
C SER A 72 2.50 13.46 -0.45
N GLU A 73 1.85 12.46 0.13
CA GLU A 73 0.40 12.39 0.36
C GLU A 73 0.16 11.74 1.73
N ASN A 74 -1.04 11.91 2.28
CA ASN A 74 -1.51 11.15 3.44
C ASN A 74 -1.91 9.74 2.98
N TYR A 75 -0.96 8.82 2.97
CA TYR A 75 -1.19 7.49 2.46
C TYR A 75 -1.97 6.60 3.43
N VAL A 76 -2.74 5.67 2.86
CA VAL A 76 -3.24 4.45 3.52
C VAL A 76 -2.60 3.26 2.82
N LEU A 77 -1.91 2.42 3.57
CA LEU A 77 -1.40 1.14 3.06
C LEU A 77 -2.56 0.16 2.94
N SER A 78 -2.92 -0.25 1.72
CA SER A 78 -4.12 -1.07 1.47
C SER A 78 -3.76 -2.38 0.77
N LEU A 79 -4.26 -3.48 1.33
CA LEU A 79 -4.31 -4.81 0.70
C LEU A 79 -5.80 -5.16 0.55
N SER A 80 -6.41 -4.68 -0.53
CA SER A 80 -7.85 -4.74 -0.72
C SER A 80 -8.34 -6.08 -1.29
N HIS A 81 -9.65 -6.21 -1.40
CA HIS A 81 -10.31 -7.35 -2.03
C HIS A 81 -9.86 -7.57 -3.48
N ASP A 82 -9.52 -6.51 -4.23
CA ASP A 82 -9.06 -6.61 -5.62
C ASP A 82 -7.77 -7.41 -5.76
N GLU A 83 -6.96 -7.50 -4.71
CA GLU A 83 -5.69 -8.21 -4.74
C GLU A 83 -5.80 -9.72 -4.50
N VAL A 84 -6.99 -10.21 -4.16
CA VAL A 84 -7.22 -11.64 -3.82
C VAL A 84 -8.29 -12.32 -4.68
N VAL A 85 -8.64 -11.71 -5.81
CA VAL A 85 -9.64 -12.23 -6.77
C VAL A 85 -9.02 -12.53 -8.13
N TYR A 86 -9.83 -13.03 -9.08
CA TYR A 86 -9.45 -13.22 -10.49
C TYR A 86 -8.13 -13.97 -10.73
N GLY A 87 -7.90 -15.05 -9.96
CA GLY A 87 -6.69 -15.86 -10.09
C GLY A 87 -5.43 -15.27 -9.44
N LYS A 88 -5.52 -14.10 -8.79
CA LYS A 88 -4.40 -13.50 -8.04
C LYS A 88 -4.03 -14.30 -6.78
N GLY A 89 -4.93 -15.13 -6.26
CA GLY A 89 -4.75 -15.93 -5.03
C GLY A 89 -4.81 -15.10 -3.74
N SER A 90 -5.01 -15.79 -2.60
CA SER A 90 -4.96 -15.16 -1.27
C SER A 90 -3.58 -14.60 -0.96
N ILE A 91 -3.45 -13.62 -0.05
CA ILE A 91 -2.13 -13.09 0.35
C ILE A 91 -1.22 -14.20 0.88
N HIS A 92 -1.78 -15.18 1.61
CA HIS A 92 -1.04 -16.36 2.07
C HIS A 92 -0.44 -17.15 0.90
N ASN A 93 -1.24 -17.45 -0.13
CA ASN A 93 -0.82 -18.27 -1.27
C ASN A 93 0.09 -17.52 -2.26
N LYS A 94 0.31 -16.22 -2.06
CA LYS A 94 1.32 -15.44 -2.80
C LYS A 94 2.72 -15.67 -2.25
N MET A 95 2.86 -16.18 -1.02
CA MET A 95 4.16 -16.34 -0.38
C MET A 95 4.87 -17.59 -0.93
N PRO A 96 6.20 -17.56 -1.10
CA PRO A 96 6.96 -18.72 -1.55
C PRO A 96 7.19 -19.73 -0.41
N GLY A 97 7.48 -20.97 -0.80
CA GLY A 97 7.86 -22.04 0.12
C GLY A 97 6.71 -22.94 0.57
N ASP A 98 7.00 -23.76 1.57
CA ASP A 98 6.00 -24.62 2.23
C ASP A 98 5.01 -23.82 3.09
N GLU A 99 3.98 -24.46 3.61
CA GLU A 99 2.93 -23.80 4.42
C GLU A 99 3.50 -23.03 5.63
N TRP A 100 4.54 -23.57 6.28
CA TRP A 100 5.18 -22.90 7.41
C TRP A 100 5.87 -21.61 6.95
N GLN A 101 6.60 -21.67 5.83
CA GLN A 101 7.27 -20.51 5.23
C GLN A 101 6.25 -19.49 4.73
N GLN A 102 5.15 -19.92 4.12
CA GLN A 102 4.07 -19.04 3.66
C GLN A 102 3.47 -18.27 4.83
N THR A 103 3.13 -18.97 5.91
CA THR A 103 2.59 -18.35 7.13
C THR A 103 3.60 -17.41 7.77
N ALA A 104 4.89 -17.76 7.78
CA ALA A 104 5.95 -16.92 8.32
C ALA A 104 6.14 -15.62 7.51
N ASN A 105 6.17 -15.72 6.19
CA ASN A 105 6.25 -14.57 5.29
C ASN A 105 5.03 -13.66 5.43
N LEU A 106 3.83 -14.23 5.57
CA LEU A 106 2.60 -13.46 5.80
C LEU A 106 2.70 -12.62 7.07
N ARG A 107 3.13 -13.20 8.19
CA ARG A 107 3.33 -12.46 9.45
C ARG A 107 4.39 -11.37 9.30
N ALA A 108 5.52 -11.70 8.68
CA ALA A 108 6.60 -10.74 8.45
C ALA A 108 6.12 -9.57 7.57
N TYR A 109 5.33 -9.85 6.53
CA TYR A 109 4.81 -8.84 5.61
C TYR A 109 3.83 -7.89 6.30
N TYR A 110 2.88 -8.41 7.09
CA TYR A 110 2.01 -7.55 7.88
C TYR A 110 2.77 -6.79 8.98
N GLY A 111 3.80 -7.40 9.58
CA GLY A 111 4.71 -6.68 10.49
C GLY A 111 5.41 -5.50 9.81
N TYR A 112 5.86 -5.68 8.58
CA TYR A 112 6.41 -4.60 7.75
C TYR A 112 5.36 -3.52 7.45
N MET A 113 4.16 -3.91 7.01
CA MET A 113 3.06 -2.98 6.71
C MET A 113 2.72 -2.10 7.93
N TYR A 114 2.56 -2.70 9.11
CA TYR A 114 2.25 -1.96 10.35
C TYR A 114 3.44 -1.17 10.90
N GLY A 115 4.67 -1.53 10.51
CA GLY A 115 5.88 -0.81 10.90
C GLY A 115 6.22 0.37 9.99
N GLN A 116 5.53 0.53 8.87
CA GLN A 116 5.80 1.55 7.87
C GLN A 116 4.88 2.77 8.03
N PRO A 117 5.32 4.00 7.68
CA PRO A 117 4.43 5.15 7.64
C PRO A 117 3.27 4.97 6.64
N GLY A 118 2.04 5.16 7.11
CA GLY A 118 0.80 5.13 6.34
C GLY A 118 -0.35 4.46 7.10
#